data_AF-A0A1F3T7Z9-F1
#
_entry.id   AF-A0A1F3T7Z9-F1
#
_cell.length_a   1.000
_cell.length_b   1.000
_cell.length_c   1.000
_cell.angle_alpha   90.00
_cell.angle_beta   90.00
_cell.angle_gamma   90.00
#
_symmetry.space_group_name_H-M   'P 1'
#
loop_
_entity.id
_entity.type
_entity.pdbx_description
1 polymer ?
#
loop_
_entity_poly.entity_id
_entity_poly.type
_entity_poly.pdbx_seq_one_letter_code
_entity_poly.pdbx_strand_id
1 'polypeptide(L)'
;MNYLNGTSLVNPHMKLLYKLPDMEQQAVERVSQDIPEIPSATEPHPHTMKLGEFIAHSHLFGRVKAGVWLKKGFSRVHEGVLNDLVKGGIKKGLFEKSVDALTESDFKELFIALQNMKLMAPSTRSVLSIGEESLAKSIGRIGTVDFFSVVSRKPTICDFKPVQVEVAVARLEDRAVEPDSSVQVLRFANRVPLQFDKAACAIVQSINSVNWRAYGIAQPKGGLPIGPYIIAVSVVSPFIKFKNASKETIDASDELVEEIRRALIQAGQRLSKHLRKETKASELEEKIRHIEQFGPILVEGLVDIAKASAARKKKAEEGLMKILGRDTSAAQQELDVAHAKLEAQQAAKQLEMNDLENDLESEAGV
;
A
#
# COMPACT_ATOMS: atom_id res chain seq x y z
N MET A 1 8.42 21.29 -1.16
CA MET A 1 7.10 20.81 -1.63
C MET A 1 6.92 19.31 -1.47
N ASN A 2 7.73 18.44 -2.09
CA ASN A 2 7.52 16.97 -2.02
C ASN A 2 7.41 16.40 -0.60
N TYR A 3 8.18 16.92 0.36
CA TYR A 3 8.09 16.50 1.76
C TYR A 3 6.72 16.84 2.35
N LEU A 4 6.29 18.10 2.24
CA LEU A 4 5.03 18.60 2.78
C LEU A 4 3.82 17.88 2.16
N ASN A 5 3.84 17.68 0.84
CA ASN A 5 2.81 16.93 0.13
C ASN A 5 2.76 15.47 0.62
N GLY A 6 3.93 14.82 0.75
CA GLY A 6 4.03 13.47 1.30
C GLY A 6 3.51 13.37 2.74
N THR A 7 3.85 14.33 3.59
CA THR A 7 3.36 14.38 4.98
C THR A 7 1.85 14.56 5.04
N SER A 8 1.27 15.40 4.18
CA SER A 8 -0.19 15.57 4.09
C SER A 8 -0.89 14.29 3.64
N LEU A 9 -0.22 13.46 2.82
CA LEU A 9 -0.78 12.22 2.29
C LEU A 9 -1.01 11.17 3.39
N VAL A 10 -0.03 11.00 4.26
CA VAL A 10 -0.07 9.99 5.33
C VAL A 10 -0.68 10.49 6.64
N ASN A 11 -1.03 11.79 6.69
CA ASN A 11 -1.70 12.41 7.82
C ASN A 11 -2.97 13.17 7.34
N PRO A 12 -4.04 12.44 6.98
CA PRO A 12 -5.27 13.05 6.45
C PRO A 12 -5.96 14.01 7.42
N HIS A 13 -5.81 13.78 8.72
CA HIS A 13 -6.37 14.58 9.82
C HIS A 13 -5.64 15.92 10.04
N MET A 14 -4.48 16.11 9.42
CA MET A 14 -3.66 17.30 9.61
C MET A 14 -4.09 18.42 8.65
N LYS A 15 -4.23 19.64 9.19
CA LYS A 15 -4.22 20.89 8.43
C LYS A 15 -2.81 21.48 8.44
N LEU A 16 -2.28 21.83 7.28
CA LEU A 16 -0.93 22.37 7.15
C LEU A 16 -0.98 23.77 6.54
N LEU A 17 -0.51 24.78 7.26
CA LEU A 17 -0.29 26.12 6.72
C LEU A 17 1.20 26.40 6.70
N TYR A 18 1.72 26.85 5.56
CA TYR A 18 3.14 27.17 5.42
C TYR A 18 3.36 28.31 4.45
N LYS A 19 4.44 29.06 4.66
CA LYS A 19 4.89 30.14 3.78
C LYS A 19 6.37 29.91 3.47
N LEU A 20 6.70 29.83 2.19
CA LEU A 20 8.09 29.77 1.72
C LEU A 20 8.54 31.18 1.30
N PRO A 21 9.85 31.47 1.30
CA PRO A 21 10.36 32.83 1.02
C PRO A 21 9.82 33.44 -0.29
N ASP A 22 9.71 32.62 -1.34
CA ASP A 22 9.33 33.06 -2.69
C ASP A 22 7.89 32.69 -3.07
N MET A 23 7.07 32.27 -2.11
CA MET A 23 5.70 31.82 -2.37
C MET A 23 4.72 32.46 -1.40
N GLU A 24 3.49 32.67 -1.89
CA GLU A 24 2.38 33.01 -1.03
C GLU A 24 2.11 31.89 -0.02
N GLN A 25 1.45 32.26 1.08
CA GLN A 25 1.06 31.30 2.10
C GLN A 25 0.14 30.26 1.48
N GLN A 26 0.51 28.99 1.63
CA GLN A 26 -0.30 27.86 1.20
C GLN A 26 -0.96 27.20 2.39
N ALA A 27 -2.18 26.72 2.17
CA ALA A 27 -2.93 25.92 3.12
C ALA A 27 -3.31 24.59 2.47
N VAL A 28 -3.07 23.50 3.19
CA VAL A 28 -3.59 22.18 2.87
C VAL A 28 -4.60 21.84 3.97
N GLU A 29 -5.87 21.82 3.60
CA GLU A 29 -6.97 21.49 4.52
C GLU A 29 -7.01 20.01 4.85
N ARG A 30 -7.45 19.64 6.06
CA ARG A 30 -7.67 18.25 6.49
C ARG A 30 -8.77 17.59 5.66
N VAL A 31 -8.68 16.27 5.43
CA VAL A 31 -9.66 15.46 4.67
C VAL A 31 -10.30 14.37 5.52
N SER A 32 -9.88 14.24 6.78
CA SER A 32 -10.49 13.35 7.76
C SER A 32 -10.55 14.05 9.11
N GLN A 33 -11.61 13.78 9.86
CA GLN A 33 -11.69 14.15 11.29
C GLN A 33 -11.21 13.04 12.21
N ASP A 34 -11.02 11.83 11.67
CA ASP A 34 -10.57 10.69 12.44
C ASP A 34 -9.11 10.89 12.87
N ILE A 35 -8.93 11.11 14.18
CA ILE A 35 -7.61 11.26 14.79
C ILE A 35 -7.17 9.87 15.26
N PRO A 36 -6.15 9.28 14.63
CA PRO A 36 -5.72 7.93 14.96
C PRO A 36 -5.19 7.82 16.40
N GLU A 37 -5.68 6.82 17.12
CA GLU A 37 -5.34 6.55 18.52
C GLU A 37 -3.88 6.09 18.67
N ILE A 38 -3.10 6.79 19.50
CA ILE A 38 -1.71 6.44 19.75
C ILE A 38 -1.64 5.17 20.61
N PRO A 39 -1.02 4.07 20.12
CA PRO A 39 -0.93 2.84 20.88
C PRO A 39 -0.04 3.02 22.12
N SER A 40 -0.37 2.31 23.19
CA SER A 40 0.44 2.29 24.41
C SER A 40 1.85 1.75 24.13
N ALA A 41 2.85 2.31 24.79
CA ALA A 41 4.22 1.80 24.73
C ALA A 41 4.26 0.32 25.12
N THR A 42 5.03 -0.46 24.36
CA THR A 42 5.24 -1.89 24.63
C THR A 42 6.72 -2.18 24.80
N GLU A 43 7.03 -3.07 25.74
CA GLU A 43 8.40 -3.54 25.95
C GLU A 43 8.96 -4.23 24.70
N PRO A 44 10.28 -4.12 24.47
CA PRO A 44 10.92 -4.75 23.32
C PRO A 44 10.84 -6.27 23.40
N HIS A 45 10.83 -6.92 22.25
CA HIS A 45 10.94 -8.37 22.19
C HIS A 45 12.42 -8.78 22.19
N PRO A 46 12.84 -9.84 22.92
CA PRO A 46 14.26 -10.18 23.04
C PRO A 46 14.97 -10.39 21.69
N HIS A 47 14.27 -10.99 20.72
CA HIS A 47 14.82 -11.29 19.40
C HIS A 47 15.10 -10.06 18.53
N THR A 48 14.56 -8.89 18.89
CA THR A 48 14.77 -7.66 18.10
C THR A 48 16.05 -6.93 18.48
N MET A 49 16.67 -7.27 19.61
CA MET A 49 17.84 -6.58 20.14
C MET A 49 19.17 -7.21 19.70
N LYS A 50 20.19 -6.37 19.56
CA LYS A 50 21.59 -6.81 19.49
C LYS A 50 22.17 -6.98 20.89
N LEU A 51 23.28 -7.72 21.01
CA LEU A 51 23.96 -7.95 22.30
C LEU A 51 24.27 -6.63 23.05
N GLY A 52 24.80 -5.62 22.35
CA GLY A 52 25.10 -4.32 22.96
C GLY A 52 23.84 -3.58 23.46
N GLU A 53 22.74 -3.66 22.70
CA GLU A 53 21.45 -3.08 23.10
C GLU A 53 20.85 -3.83 24.30
N PHE A 54 20.99 -5.15 24.33
CA PHE A 54 20.54 -6.00 25.45
C PHE A 54 21.29 -5.67 26.76
N ILE A 55 22.61 -5.46 26.68
CA ILE A 55 23.43 -5.04 27.84
C ILE A 55 23.06 -3.62 28.26
N ALA A 56 22.97 -2.67 27.32
CA ALA A 56 22.59 -1.29 27.62
C ALA A 56 21.20 -1.19 28.25
N HIS A 57 20.25 -2.01 27.77
CA HIS A 57 18.90 -2.10 28.33
C HIS A 57 18.93 -2.59 29.78
N SER A 58 19.84 -3.50 30.11
CA SER A 58 20.01 -4.02 31.48
C SER A 58 20.38 -2.92 32.47
N HIS A 59 21.20 -1.94 32.06
CA HIS A 59 21.62 -0.81 32.91
C HIS A 59 20.45 0.08 33.35
N LEU A 60 19.32 0.08 32.63
CA LEU A 60 18.11 0.81 33.03
C LEU A 60 17.46 0.21 34.29
N PHE A 61 17.76 -1.05 34.62
CA PHE A 61 17.16 -1.79 35.73
C PHE A 61 18.10 -1.92 36.94
N GLY A 62 19.37 -1.54 36.82
CA GLY A 62 20.35 -1.41 37.91
C GLY A 62 20.38 -2.62 38.87
N ARG A 63 19.95 -2.37 40.12
CA ARG A 63 19.99 -3.36 41.22
C ARG A 63 18.90 -4.43 41.20
N VAL A 64 18.08 -4.49 40.15
CA VAL A 64 17.03 -5.50 40.01
C VAL A 64 17.67 -6.87 39.71
N LYS A 65 17.07 -7.95 40.21
CA LYS A 65 17.51 -9.32 39.89
C LYS A 65 17.33 -9.62 38.41
N ALA A 66 18.27 -10.33 37.80
CA ALA A 66 18.24 -10.62 36.36
C ALA A 66 16.95 -11.33 35.92
N GLY A 67 16.41 -12.27 36.70
CA GLY A 67 15.13 -12.92 36.38
C GLY A 67 13.92 -11.98 36.45
N VAL A 68 13.95 -10.96 37.32
CA VAL A 68 12.89 -9.94 37.41
C VAL A 68 13.01 -8.95 36.26
N TRP A 69 14.23 -8.55 35.92
CA TRP A 69 14.52 -7.71 34.76
C TRP A 69 14.03 -8.38 33.47
N LEU A 70 14.37 -9.64 33.24
CA LEU A 70 13.95 -10.36 32.03
C LEU A 70 12.42 -10.39 31.88
N LYS A 71 11.66 -10.52 32.98
CA LYS A 71 10.19 -10.51 32.96
C LYS A 71 9.58 -9.12 32.77
N LYS A 72 10.22 -8.07 33.32
CA LYS A 72 9.67 -6.70 33.28
C LYS A 72 10.11 -5.93 32.04
N GLY A 73 11.33 -6.14 31.57
CA GLY A 73 11.94 -5.37 30.49
C GLY A 73 11.73 -5.96 29.10
N PHE A 74 11.14 -7.15 28.99
CA PHE A 74 10.92 -7.78 27.69
C PHE A 74 9.49 -8.26 27.53
N SER A 75 8.93 -8.01 26.35
CA SER A 75 7.65 -8.57 25.96
C SER A 75 7.75 -10.09 25.78
N ARG A 76 6.69 -10.80 26.16
CA ARG A 76 6.53 -12.26 26.06
C ARG A 76 7.49 -13.10 26.90
N VAL A 77 8.29 -12.49 27.78
CA VAL A 77 9.12 -13.21 28.75
C VAL A 77 8.35 -13.37 30.06
N HIS A 78 8.04 -14.63 30.40
CA HIS A 78 7.31 -14.99 31.61
C HIS A 78 8.07 -16.09 32.36
N GLU A 79 7.56 -16.53 33.51
CA GLU A 79 8.26 -17.50 34.35
C GLU A 79 8.51 -18.86 33.66
N GLY A 80 7.60 -19.28 32.78
CA GLY A 80 7.79 -20.45 31.92
C GLY A 80 9.05 -20.35 31.06
N VAL A 81 9.28 -19.19 30.44
CA VAL A 81 10.48 -18.91 29.63
C VAL A 81 11.75 -19.01 30.47
N LEU A 82 11.73 -18.48 31.70
CA LEU A 82 12.88 -18.59 32.60
C LEU A 82 13.19 -20.04 32.97
N ASN A 83 12.15 -20.84 33.24
CA ASN A 83 12.31 -22.26 33.53
C ASN A 83 12.87 -23.02 32.32
N ASP A 84 12.45 -22.67 31.12
CA ASP A 84 12.96 -23.27 29.89
C ASP A 84 14.41 -22.85 29.61
N LEU A 85 14.83 -21.64 30.00
CA LEU A 85 16.24 -21.23 29.93
C LEU A 85 17.11 -22.06 30.90
N VAL A 86 16.60 -22.34 32.10
CA VAL A 86 17.30 -23.22 33.06
C VAL A 86 17.42 -24.64 32.50
N LYS A 87 16.36 -25.19 31.89
CA LYS A 87 16.43 -26.50 31.19
C LYS A 87 17.41 -26.49 30.02
N GLY A 88 17.56 -25.34 29.34
CA GLY A 88 18.51 -25.11 28.25
C GLY A 88 19.97 -24.97 28.68
N GLY A 89 20.28 -25.09 29.98
CA GLY A 89 21.65 -25.10 30.51
C GLY A 89 22.07 -23.83 31.24
N ILE A 90 21.22 -22.80 31.33
CA ILE A 90 21.54 -21.58 32.07
C ILE A 90 21.53 -21.85 33.58
N LYS A 91 22.60 -21.45 34.27
CA LYS A 91 22.71 -21.61 35.73
C LYS A 91 21.62 -20.81 36.43
N LYS A 92 20.80 -21.47 37.25
CA LYS A 92 19.71 -20.82 38.02
C LYS A 92 20.20 -19.64 38.87
N GLY A 93 21.41 -19.73 39.42
CA GLY A 93 22.03 -18.64 40.19
C GLY A 93 22.25 -17.34 39.41
N LEU A 94 22.30 -17.37 38.07
CA LEU A 94 22.38 -16.16 37.25
C LEU A 94 21.13 -15.29 37.40
N PHE A 95 19.95 -15.89 37.55
CA PHE A 95 18.69 -15.15 37.67
C PHE A 95 18.52 -14.46 39.03
N GLU A 96 19.25 -14.93 40.05
CA GLU A 96 19.22 -14.38 41.41
C GLU A 96 20.21 -13.24 41.61
N LYS A 97 21.25 -13.17 40.79
CA LYS A 97 22.20 -12.04 40.76
C LYS A 97 21.50 -10.76 40.35
N SER A 98 21.99 -9.65 40.89
CA SER A 98 21.67 -8.31 40.42
C SER A 98 22.20 -8.11 39.00
N VAL A 99 21.49 -7.36 38.17
CA VAL A 99 21.91 -7.06 36.80
C VAL A 99 23.30 -6.38 36.77
N ASP A 100 23.54 -5.41 37.66
CA ASP A 100 24.86 -4.75 37.82
C ASP A 100 26.02 -5.69 38.21
N ALA A 101 25.71 -6.87 38.74
CA ALA A 101 26.71 -7.86 39.18
C ALA A 101 26.98 -8.93 38.10
N LEU A 102 26.30 -8.86 36.95
CA LEU A 102 26.54 -9.78 35.83
C LEU A 102 27.79 -9.36 35.05
N THR A 103 28.55 -10.35 34.64
CA THR A 103 29.70 -10.15 33.75
C THR A 103 29.28 -10.11 32.28
N GLU A 104 30.11 -9.56 31.40
CA GLU A 104 29.83 -9.59 29.94
C GLU A 104 29.64 -11.01 29.41
N SER A 105 30.37 -11.99 29.96
CA SER A 105 30.19 -13.41 29.61
C SER A 105 28.82 -13.93 30.03
N ASP A 106 28.32 -13.54 31.20
CA ASP A 106 26.99 -13.92 31.68
C ASP A 106 25.90 -13.34 30.75
N PHE A 107 26.03 -12.07 30.35
CA PHE A 107 25.11 -11.45 29.39
C PHE A 107 25.12 -12.14 28.04
N LYS A 108 26.30 -12.51 27.54
CA LYS A 108 26.44 -13.22 26.26
C LYS A 108 25.80 -14.61 26.32
N GLU A 109 25.99 -15.34 27.41
CA GLU A 109 25.37 -16.66 27.64
C GLU A 109 23.84 -16.55 27.65
N LEU A 110 23.29 -15.60 28.43
CA LEU A 110 21.86 -15.32 28.49
C LEU A 110 21.29 -14.88 27.14
N PHE A 111 21.98 -14.00 26.43
CA PHE A 111 21.55 -13.49 25.13
C PHE A 111 21.47 -14.61 24.09
N ILE A 112 22.50 -15.44 23.98
CA ILE A 112 22.51 -16.57 23.03
C ILE A 112 21.40 -17.57 23.36
N ALA A 113 21.21 -17.88 24.64
CA ALA A 113 20.14 -18.79 25.05
C ALA A 113 18.74 -18.24 24.73
N LEU A 114 18.52 -16.94 24.92
CA LEU A 114 17.27 -16.27 24.57
C LEU A 114 17.02 -16.22 23.06
N GLN A 115 18.04 -15.95 22.25
CA GLN A 115 17.94 -15.89 20.78
C GLN A 115 17.70 -17.26 20.14
N ASN A 116 18.22 -18.32 20.75
CA ASN A 116 18.01 -19.68 20.27
C ASN A 116 16.66 -20.27 20.71
N MET A 117 15.97 -19.61 21.65
CA MET A 117 14.70 -20.08 22.18
C MET A 117 13.53 -19.61 21.31
N LYS A 118 12.63 -20.54 20.98
CA LYS A 118 11.39 -20.19 20.29
C LYS A 118 10.40 -19.49 21.23
N LEU A 119 10.39 -18.16 21.21
CA LEU A 119 9.45 -17.34 21.97
C LEU A 119 8.15 -17.09 21.20
N MET A 120 7.09 -16.78 21.95
CA MET A 120 5.83 -16.30 21.39
C MET A 120 6.05 -14.96 20.69
N ALA A 121 5.42 -14.78 19.52
CA ALA A 121 5.51 -13.52 18.78
C ALA A 121 4.94 -12.33 19.59
N PRO A 122 5.48 -11.10 19.38
CA PRO A 122 4.95 -9.91 20.04
C PRO A 122 3.53 -9.60 19.59
N SER A 123 2.85 -8.73 20.34
CA SER A 123 1.52 -8.25 19.99
C SER A 123 1.58 -7.36 18.76
N THR A 124 0.58 -7.49 17.89
CA THR A 124 0.37 -6.59 16.75
C THR A 124 -0.42 -5.33 17.10
N ARG A 125 -0.86 -5.17 18.35
CA ARG A 125 -1.65 -3.99 18.78
C ARG A 125 -0.83 -2.70 18.89
N SER A 126 0.49 -2.79 18.82
CA SER A 126 1.39 -1.64 18.98
C SER A 126 1.65 -0.88 17.66
N VAL A 127 1.04 -1.27 16.55
CA VAL A 127 1.17 -0.57 15.26
C VAL A 127 -0.05 0.28 14.95
N LEU A 128 0.22 1.43 14.32
CA LEU A 128 -0.79 2.33 13.77
C LEU A 128 -1.05 1.99 12.31
N SER A 129 -2.32 2.06 11.90
CA SER A 129 -2.73 2.13 10.49
C SER A 129 -3.15 3.55 10.13
N ILE A 130 -3.01 3.92 8.86
CA ILE A 130 -3.67 5.11 8.30
C ILE A 130 -5.13 4.77 8.00
N GLY A 131 -5.40 3.54 7.55
CA GLY A 131 -6.71 3.06 7.14
C GLY A 131 -6.93 3.22 5.63
N GLU A 132 -7.68 2.29 5.02
CA GLU A 132 -7.93 2.31 3.58
C GLU A 132 -8.68 3.58 3.15
N GLU A 133 -9.70 3.97 3.90
CA GLU A 133 -10.55 5.12 3.62
C GLU A 133 -9.79 6.45 3.77
N SER A 134 -9.11 6.63 4.91
CA SER A 134 -8.33 7.83 5.20
C SER A 134 -7.19 8.03 4.20
N LEU A 135 -6.48 6.96 3.81
CA LEU A 135 -5.44 7.03 2.77
C LEU A 135 -6.04 7.28 1.38
N ALA A 136 -7.26 6.80 1.12
CA ALA A 136 -7.98 7.07 -0.11
C ALA A 136 -8.31 8.56 -0.30
N LYS A 137 -8.92 9.18 0.72
CA LYS A 137 -9.25 10.60 0.73
C LYS A 137 -8.00 11.48 0.53
N SER A 138 -6.89 11.09 1.15
CA SER A 138 -5.60 11.80 1.00
C SER A 138 -5.07 11.80 -0.43
N ILE A 139 -5.20 10.70 -1.18
CA ILE A 139 -4.61 10.60 -2.52
C ILE A 139 -5.37 11.45 -3.55
N GLY A 140 -6.65 11.74 -3.31
CA GLY A 140 -7.41 12.72 -4.10
C GLY A 140 -6.76 14.12 -4.11
N ARG A 141 -5.91 14.46 -3.14
CA ARG A 141 -5.17 15.75 -3.11
C ARG A 141 -4.02 15.83 -4.11
N ILE A 142 -3.50 14.69 -4.60
CA ILE A 142 -2.33 14.68 -5.49
C ILE A 142 -2.71 15.18 -6.90
N GLY A 143 -3.94 14.91 -7.33
CA GLY A 143 -4.44 15.30 -8.65
C GLY A 143 -5.61 14.42 -9.10
N THR A 144 -6.09 14.68 -10.31
CA THR A 144 -7.09 13.89 -11.03
C THR A 144 -6.56 12.49 -11.31
N VAL A 145 -7.32 11.48 -10.85
CA VAL A 145 -6.97 10.07 -10.97
C VAL A 145 -8.06 9.33 -11.72
N ASP A 146 -7.66 8.61 -12.75
CA ASP A 146 -8.51 7.70 -13.53
C ASP A 146 -8.80 6.43 -12.72
N PHE A 147 -7.74 5.90 -12.11
CA PHE A 147 -7.80 4.70 -11.29
C PHE A 147 -7.13 4.92 -9.96
N PHE A 148 -7.74 4.36 -8.93
CA PHE A 148 -7.19 4.38 -7.60
C PHE A 148 -7.56 3.13 -6.78
N SER A 149 -6.56 2.56 -6.10
CA SER A 149 -6.74 1.41 -5.21
C SER A 149 -5.83 1.51 -3.99
N VAL A 150 -6.44 1.45 -2.80
CA VAL A 150 -5.73 1.31 -1.51
C VAL A 150 -5.92 -0.09 -0.97
N VAL A 151 -4.86 -0.66 -0.41
CA VAL A 151 -4.86 -1.92 0.31
C VAL A 151 -4.17 -1.70 1.66
N SER A 152 -4.89 -1.94 2.74
CA SER A 152 -4.36 -2.00 4.11
C SER A 152 -4.41 -3.45 4.56
N ARG A 153 -3.24 -4.08 4.73
CA ARG A 153 -3.19 -5.46 5.22
C ARG A 153 -3.39 -5.49 6.72
N LYS A 154 -3.74 -6.65 7.28
CA LYS A 154 -3.75 -6.80 8.74
C LYS A 154 -2.32 -6.72 9.26
N PRO A 155 -2.08 -6.15 10.46
CA PRO A 155 -0.78 -6.18 11.09
C PRO A 155 -0.20 -7.59 11.16
N THR A 156 1.05 -7.75 10.74
CA THR A 156 1.79 -9.03 10.78
C THR A 156 3.12 -8.85 11.50
N ILE A 157 3.80 -9.96 11.80
CA ILE A 157 5.11 -9.94 12.42
C ILE A 157 6.15 -10.21 11.34
N CYS A 158 7.13 -9.31 11.21
CA CYS A 158 8.30 -9.46 10.34
C CYS A 158 9.57 -9.29 11.19
N ASP A 159 10.47 -10.27 11.17
CA ASP A 159 11.70 -10.30 12.00
C ASP A 159 11.42 -10.00 13.47
N PHE A 160 10.39 -10.66 14.03
CA PHE A 160 9.92 -10.46 15.41
C PHE A 160 9.48 -9.02 15.73
N LYS A 161 9.11 -8.22 14.73
CA LYS A 161 8.57 -6.87 14.91
C LYS A 161 7.17 -6.81 14.34
N PRO A 162 6.20 -6.19 15.04
CA PRO A 162 4.91 -5.93 14.44
C PRO A 162 5.04 -4.86 13.36
N VAL A 163 4.49 -5.16 12.18
CA VAL A 163 4.52 -4.30 11.00
C VAL A 163 3.12 -4.18 10.42
N GLN A 164 2.74 -2.96 10.09
CA GLN A 164 1.57 -2.63 9.31
C GLN A 164 2.02 -2.13 7.94
N VAL A 165 1.49 -2.73 6.87
CA VAL A 165 1.81 -2.33 5.49
C VAL A 165 0.54 -1.86 4.79
N GLU A 166 0.63 -0.66 4.22
CA GLU A 166 -0.44 -0.04 3.44
C GLU A 166 0.11 0.39 2.09
N VAL A 167 -0.60 0.06 1.03
CA VAL A 167 -0.19 0.30 -0.35
C VAL A 167 -1.31 1.05 -1.05
N ALA A 168 -0.95 2.07 -1.82
CA ALA A 168 -1.87 2.70 -2.74
C ALA A 168 -1.27 2.77 -4.14
N VAL A 169 -2.09 2.44 -5.14
CA VAL A 169 -1.74 2.52 -6.56
C VAL A 169 -2.74 3.44 -7.23
N ALA A 170 -2.24 4.46 -7.91
CA ALA A 170 -3.05 5.43 -8.65
C ALA A 170 -2.55 5.57 -10.08
N ARG A 171 -3.45 5.77 -11.05
CA ARG A 171 -3.14 6.23 -12.42
C ARG A 171 -3.56 7.69 -12.53
N LEU A 172 -2.64 8.58 -12.89
CA LEU A 172 -2.93 9.99 -13.10
C LEU A 172 -3.41 10.24 -14.52
N GLU A 173 -4.45 11.08 -14.69
CA GLU A 173 -4.95 11.51 -16.01
C GLU A 173 -4.09 12.63 -16.61
N ASP A 174 -3.85 13.68 -15.83
CA ASP A 174 -3.32 14.96 -16.34
C ASP A 174 -1.79 15.03 -16.41
N ARG A 175 -1.10 13.93 -16.09
CA ARG A 175 0.35 13.94 -16.15
C ARG A 175 0.76 13.53 -17.56
N ALA A 176 1.27 14.50 -18.33
CA ALA A 176 2.05 14.27 -19.54
C ALA A 176 3.33 13.50 -19.15
N VAL A 177 3.16 12.23 -18.85
CA VAL A 177 4.23 11.32 -18.50
C VAL A 177 4.78 10.82 -19.82
N GLU A 178 6.09 10.98 -20.04
CA GLU A 178 6.73 10.34 -21.18
C GLU A 178 6.41 8.84 -21.16
N PRO A 179 6.03 8.23 -22.29
CA PRO A 179 5.53 6.85 -22.34
C PRO A 179 6.43 5.82 -21.65
N ASP A 180 7.74 6.09 -21.63
CA ASP A 180 8.79 5.22 -21.08
C ASP A 180 9.23 5.58 -19.65
N SER A 181 8.59 6.54 -19.00
CA SER A 181 9.02 6.95 -17.66
C SER A 181 8.62 5.90 -16.60
N SER A 182 9.54 5.66 -15.66
CA SER A 182 9.29 4.79 -14.52
C SER A 182 8.20 5.35 -13.61
N VAL A 183 7.39 4.47 -13.02
CA VAL A 183 6.38 4.87 -12.04
C VAL A 183 6.95 5.73 -10.92
N GLN A 184 6.15 6.68 -10.43
CA GLN A 184 6.55 7.47 -9.28
C GLN A 184 6.34 6.65 -8.00
N VAL A 185 7.43 6.34 -7.31
CA VAL A 185 7.38 5.65 -6.01
C VAL A 185 7.39 6.65 -4.86
N LEU A 186 6.35 6.62 -4.04
CA LEU A 186 6.25 7.32 -2.76
C LEU A 186 6.46 6.33 -1.62
N ARG A 187 7.40 6.63 -0.72
CA ARG A 187 7.80 5.73 0.36
C ARG A 187 7.55 6.41 1.69
N PHE A 188 6.94 5.70 2.62
CA PHE A 188 6.67 6.20 3.95
C PHE A 188 7.09 5.19 5.01
N ALA A 189 7.71 5.69 6.08
CA ALA A 189 8.04 4.93 7.27
C ALA A 189 7.46 5.66 8.49
N ASN A 190 6.63 5.00 9.30
CA ASN A 190 5.99 5.62 10.47
C ASN A 190 5.36 6.99 10.18
N ARG A 191 4.64 7.10 9.05
CA ARG A 191 3.99 8.34 8.57
C ARG A 191 4.96 9.50 8.26
N VAL A 192 6.22 9.19 8.00
CA VAL A 192 7.23 10.13 7.51
C VAL A 192 7.59 9.80 6.06
N PRO A 193 7.54 10.76 5.13
CA PRO A 193 7.96 10.54 3.74
C PRO A 193 9.48 10.40 3.63
N LEU A 194 9.92 9.35 2.94
CA LEU A 194 11.34 9.07 2.65
C LEU A 194 11.70 9.59 1.27
N GLN A 195 12.62 10.54 1.18
CA GLN A 195 12.94 11.26 -0.05
C GLN A 195 14.15 10.69 -0.78
N PHE A 196 15.15 10.22 -0.05
CA PHE A 196 16.47 9.89 -0.59
C PHE A 196 16.76 8.39 -0.61
N ASP A 197 17.82 7.99 -1.31
CA ASP A 197 18.37 6.62 -1.32
C ASP A 197 17.32 5.51 -1.60
N LYS A 198 16.65 5.66 -2.74
CA LYS A 198 15.55 4.76 -3.14
C LYS A 198 16.03 3.35 -3.51
N ALA A 199 17.21 3.22 -4.10
CA ALA A 199 17.66 1.99 -4.77
C ALA A 199 17.78 0.79 -3.82
N ALA A 200 18.30 0.99 -2.61
CA ALA A 200 18.54 -0.07 -1.65
C ALA A 200 17.39 -0.31 -0.66
N CYS A 201 16.26 0.38 -0.83
CA CYS A 201 15.14 0.36 0.10
C CYS A 201 14.25 -0.87 -0.11
N ALA A 202 13.85 -1.50 0.99
CA ALA A 202 12.93 -2.66 1.00
C ALA A 202 11.67 -2.43 0.15
N ILE A 203 11.09 -1.23 0.19
CA ILE A 203 9.90 -0.88 -0.60
C ILE A 203 10.17 -1.00 -2.11
N VAL A 204 11.27 -0.43 -2.59
CA VAL A 204 11.61 -0.45 -4.03
C VAL A 204 11.95 -1.87 -4.48
N GLN A 205 12.70 -2.61 -3.66
CA GLN A 205 12.96 -4.02 -3.91
C GLN A 205 11.67 -4.84 -3.99
N SER A 206 10.70 -4.56 -3.12
CA SER A 206 9.39 -5.21 -3.12
C SER A 206 8.60 -4.90 -4.40
N ILE A 207 8.58 -3.63 -4.83
CA ILE A 207 7.93 -3.23 -6.09
C ILE A 207 8.59 -3.93 -7.29
N ASN A 208 9.92 -4.00 -7.34
CA ASN A 208 10.66 -4.67 -8.41
C ASN A 208 10.38 -6.19 -8.43
N SER A 209 10.15 -6.81 -7.27
CA SER A 209 9.89 -8.25 -7.15
C SER A 209 8.52 -8.70 -7.69
N VAL A 210 7.57 -7.77 -7.82
CA VAL A 210 6.23 -8.07 -8.36
C VAL A 210 6.30 -8.16 -9.88
N ASN A 211 5.66 -9.18 -10.46
CA ASN A 211 5.53 -9.33 -11.90
C ASN A 211 4.39 -8.45 -12.44
N TRP A 212 4.64 -7.16 -12.64
CA TRP A 212 3.64 -6.19 -13.07
C TRP A 212 3.09 -6.45 -14.49
N ARG A 213 3.87 -7.13 -15.34
CA ARG A 213 3.42 -7.54 -16.69
C ARG A 213 2.18 -8.43 -16.63
N ALA A 214 2.08 -9.30 -15.62
CA ALA A 214 0.91 -10.14 -15.43
C ALA A 214 -0.36 -9.34 -15.07
N TYR A 215 -0.20 -8.09 -14.60
CA TYR A 215 -1.28 -7.18 -14.26
C TYR A 215 -1.59 -6.16 -15.36
N GLY A 216 -0.88 -6.18 -16.49
CA GLY A 216 -1.11 -5.27 -17.61
C GLY A 216 -0.24 -4.01 -17.61
N ILE A 217 0.80 -3.95 -16.77
CA ILE A 217 1.75 -2.82 -16.77
C ILE A 217 3.09 -3.26 -17.36
N ALA A 218 3.65 -2.45 -18.26
CA ALA A 218 4.98 -2.68 -18.80
C ALA A 218 6.05 -2.58 -17.71
N GLN A 219 7.07 -3.42 -17.79
CA GLN A 219 8.19 -3.42 -16.85
C GLN A 219 9.45 -3.86 -17.59
N PRO A 220 10.63 -3.27 -17.37
CA PRO A 220 11.91 -3.80 -17.83
C PRO A 220 12.39 -4.94 -16.91
N LYS A 221 13.39 -5.72 -17.32
CA LYS A 221 13.93 -6.79 -16.46
C LYS A 221 14.67 -6.16 -15.27
N GLY A 222 14.25 -6.48 -14.05
CA GLY A 222 14.90 -6.03 -12.82
C GLY A 222 14.70 -4.54 -12.48
N GLY A 223 13.79 -3.84 -13.18
CA GLY A 223 13.48 -2.44 -12.92
C GLY A 223 12.04 -2.21 -12.48
N LEU A 224 11.75 -0.95 -12.16
CA LEU A 224 10.41 -0.49 -11.79
C LEU A 224 9.46 -0.59 -12.99
N PRO A 225 8.15 -0.79 -12.76
CA PRO A 225 7.17 -0.70 -13.84
C PRO A 225 7.18 0.69 -14.48
N ILE A 226 6.67 0.76 -15.71
CA ILE A 226 6.65 1.95 -16.56
C ILE A 226 5.19 2.38 -16.75
N GLY A 227 4.97 3.69 -16.77
CA GLY A 227 3.68 4.29 -17.07
C GLY A 227 3.25 5.38 -16.07
N PRO A 228 2.08 5.98 -16.28
CA PRO A 228 1.58 7.13 -15.53
C PRO A 228 1.02 6.75 -14.15
N TYR A 229 1.71 5.87 -13.42
CA TYR A 229 1.27 5.36 -12.13
C TYR A 229 2.07 5.96 -10.98
N ILE A 230 1.37 6.17 -9.86
CA ILE A 230 1.96 6.42 -8.55
C ILE A 230 1.78 5.15 -7.71
N ILE A 231 2.87 4.69 -7.10
CA ILE A 231 2.84 3.63 -6.10
C ILE A 231 3.31 4.21 -4.78
N ALA A 232 2.39 4.34 -3.83
CA ALA A 232 2.66 4.75 -2.46
C ALA A 232 2.69 3.52 -1.55
N VAL A 233 3.74 3.38 -0.75
CA VAL A 233 3.86 2.30 0.25
C VAL A 233 4.22 2.90 1.59
N SER A 234 3.38 2.63 2.58
CA SER A 234 3.56 2.98 3.98
C SER A 234 3.89 1.74 4.79
N VAL A 235 4.99 1.80 5.53
CA VAL A 235 5.40 0.79 6.49
C VAL A 235 5.39 1.42 7.87
N VAL A 236 4.62 0.86 8.79
CA VAL A 236 4.55 1.32 10.18
C VAL A 236 4.96 0.21 11.12
N SER A 237 5.90 0.51 12.02
CA SER A 237 6.39 -0.42 13.05
C SER A 237 6.96 0.36 14.24
N PRO A 238 6.84 -0.13 15.49
CA PRO A 238 7.52 0.48 16.63
C PRO A 238 9.04 0.53 16.44
N PHE A 239 9.59 -0.41 15.67
CA PHE A 239 11.02 -0.51 15.44
C PHE A 239 11.31 -0.83 13.97
N ILE A 240 11.58 0.22 13.18
CA ILE A 240 12.02 0.07 11.79
C ILE A 240 13.55 0.01 11.74
N LYS A 241 14.08 -1.01 11.06
CA LYS A 241 15.51 -1.13 10.80
C LYS A 241 15.87 -0.31 9.57
N PHE A 242 16.73 0.68 9.73
CA PHE A 242 17.27 1.49 8.63
C PHE A 242 18.70 1.08 8.30
N LYS A 243 19.07 1.14 7.02
CA LYS A 243 20.45 0.90 6.56
C LYS A 243 21.39 2.07 6.85
N ASN A 244 20.87 3.28 6.78
CA ASN A 244 21.61 4.52 6.96
C ASN A 244 21.20 5.24 8.26
N ALA A 245 22.12 6.04 8.80
CA ALA A 245 21.86 6.86 9.98
C ALA A 245 20.83 7.98 9.70
N SER A 246 20.68 8.38 8.44
CA SER A 246 19.69 9.36 7.98
C SER A 246 18.25 8.84 8.00
N LYS A 247 18.03 7.54 8.20
CA LYS A 247 16.70 6.89 8.24
C LYS A 247 15.89 7.05 6.94
N GLU A 248 16.57 7.15 5.81
CA GLU A 248 15.95 7.29 4.50
C GLU A 248 15.73 5.94 3.79
N THR A 249 16.40 4.89 4.29
CA THR A 249 16.44 3.58 3.61
C THR A 249 16.08 2.46 4.57
N ILE A 250 14.85 1.94 4.44
CA ILE A 250 14.40 0.76 5.17
C ILE A 250 15.20 -0.47 4.72
N ASP A 251 15.72 -1.22 5.69
CA ASP A 251 16.46 -2.46 5.45
C ASP A 251 15.57 -3.55 4.87
N ALA A 252 16.11 -4.29 3.90
CA ALA A 252 15.36 -5.27 3.13
C ALA A 252 15.54 -6.66 3.73
N SER A 253 14.68 -7.00 4.68
CA SER A 253 14.54 -8.39 5.14
C SER A 253 13.53 -9.14 4.28
N ASP A 254 13.74 -10.45 4.12
CA ASP A 254 12.91 -11.29 3.27
C ASP A 254 11.45 -11.31 3.72
N GLU A 255 11.19 -11.37 5.02
CA GLU A 255 9.83 -11.34 5.58
C GLU A 255 9.13 -10.01 5.31
N LEU A 256 9.82 -8.87 5.46
CA LEU A 256 9.26 -7.56 5.20
C LEU A 256 8.99 -7.34 3.71
N VAL A 257 9.96 -7.72 2.86
CA VAL A 257 9.82 -7.62 1.40
C VAL A 257 8.65 -8.48 0.92
N GLU A 258 8.51 -9.69 1.45
CA GLU A 258 7.40 -10.59 1.12
C GLU A 258 6.04 -10.00 1.54
N GLU A 259 5.94 -9.39 2.72
CA GLU A 259 4.69 -8.80 3.17
C GLU A 259 4.29 -7.56 2.34
N ILE A 260 5.27 -6.71 1.99
CA ILE A 260 5.03 -5.58 1.08
C ILE A 260 4.63 -6.09 -0.31
N ARG A 261 5.30 -7.12 -0.81
CA ARG A 261 4.99 -7.76 -2.10
C ARG A 261 3.56 -8.28 -2.13
N ARG A 262 3.08 -8.91 -1.05
CA ARG A 262 1.69 -9.38 -0.94
C ARG A 262 0.67 -8.26 -0.99
N ALA A 263 0.95 -7.11 -0.36
CA ALA A 263 0.09 -5.93 -0.45
C ALA A 263 0.04 -5.37 -1.88
N LEU A 264 1.20 -5.25 -2.52
CA LEU A 264 1.33 -4.80 -3.91
C LEU A 264 0.62 -5.72 -4.90
N ILE A 265 0.68 -7.04 -4.70
CA ILE A 265 -0.04 -8.02 -5.53
C ILE A 265 -1.56 -7.80 -5.46
N GLN A 266 -2.10 -7.55 -4.27
CA GLN A 266 -3.53 -7.28 -4.11
C GLN A 266 -3.95 -5.98 -4.82
N ALA A 267 -3.13 -4.93 -4.73
CA ALA A 267 -3.36 -3.69 -5.46
C ALA A 267 -3.24 -3.90 -6.98
N GLY A 268 -2.25 -4.67 -7.43
CA GLY A 268 -2.05 -5.03 -8.84
C GLY A 268 -3.19 -5.85 -9.43
N GLN A 269 -3.79 -6.76 -8.66
CA GLN A 269 -5.00 -7.49 -9.09
C GLN A 269 -6.19 -6.56 -9.32
N ARG A 270 -6.40 -5.57 -8.45
CA ARG A 270 -7.46 -4.56 -8.61
C ARG A 270 -7.21 -3.69 -9.83
N LEU A 271 -5.97 -3.27 -10.06
CA LEU A 271 -5.57 -2.52 -11.26
C LEU A 271 -5.77 -3.33 -12.54
N SER A 272 -5.36 -4.60 -12.55
CA SER A 272 -5.53 -5.46 -13.73
C SER A 272 -7.00 -5.61 -14.12
N LYS A 273 -7.92 -5.64 -13.13
CA LYS A 273 -9.36 -5.66 -13.40
C LYS A 273 -9.85 -4.37 -14.06
N HIS A 274 -9.29 -3.21 -13.68
CA HIS A 274 -9.59 -1.93 -14.33
C HIS A 274 -9.09 -1.90 -15.77
N LEU A 275 -7.80 -2.19 -15.98
CA LEU A 275 -7.18 -2.19 -17.31
C LEU A 275 -7.87 -3.15 -18.28
N ARG A 276 -8.26 -4.35 -17.83
CA ARG A 276 -8.99 -5.31 -18.68
C ARG A 276 -10.35 -4.78 -19.13
N LYS A 277 -11.05 -4.00 -18.29
CA LYS A 277 -12.32 -3.39 -18.68
C LYS A 277 -12.10 -2.32 -19.74
N GLU A 278 -11.08 -1.48 -19.56
CA GLU A 278 -10.70 -0.44 -20.51
C GLU A 278 -10.29 -1.04 -21.86
N THR A 279 -9.42 -2.06 -21.88
CA THR A 279 -9.04 -2.75 -23.11
C THR A 279 -10.26 -3.37 -23.80
N LYS A 280 -11.18 -3.99 -23.04
CA LYS A 280 -12.41 -4.55 -23.61
C LYS A 280 -13.30 -3.46 -24.21
N ALA A 281 -13.41 -2.31 -23.57
CA ALA A 281 -14.18 -1.17 -24.08
C ALA A 281 -13.55 -0.62 -25.36
N SER A 282 -12.23 -0.43 -25.38
CA SER A 282 -11.49 0.01 -26.57
C SER A 282 -11.65 -0.99 -27.73
N GLU A 283 -11.41 -2.29 -27.52
CA GLU A 283 -11.58 -3.31 -28.56
C GLU A 283 -12.99 -3.32 -29.16
N LEU A 284 -13.98 -3.03 -28.34
CA LEU A 284 -15.36 -2.96 -28.77
C LEU A 284 -15.63 -1.71 -29.61
N GLU A 285 -15.14 -0.55 -29.19
CA GLU A 285 -15.20 0.69 -29.95
C GLU A 285 -14.47 0.58 -31.30
N GLU A 286 -13.30 -0.06 -31.34
CA GLU A 286 -12.58 -0.31 -32.59
C GLU A 286 -13.37 -1.21 -33.54
N LYS A 287 -14.02 -2.26 -33.02
CA LYS A 287 -14.90 -3.11 -33.81
C LYS A 287 -16.07 -2.32 -34.39
N ILE A 288 -16.70 -1.46 -33.60
CA ILE A 288 -17.81 -0.61 -34.05
C ILE A 288 -17.34 0.32 -35.17
N ARG A 289 -16.24 1.04 -34.95
CA ARG A 289 -15.64 1.94 -35.94
C ARG A 289 -15.27 1.21 -37.24
N HIS A 290 -14.67 0.03 -37.12
CA HIS A 290 -14.31 -0.80 -38.28
C HIS A 290 -15.57 -1.25 -39.04
N ILE A 291 -16.60 -1.66 -38.33
CA ILE A 291 -17.88 -2.06 -38.91
C ILE A 291 -18.56 -0.89 -39.63
N GLU A 292 -18.59 0.31 -39.04
CA GLU A 292 -19.19 1.50 -39.64
C GLU A 292 -18.48 1.93 -40.93
N GLN A 293 -17.16 1.79 -40.97
CA GLN A 293 -16.36 2.12 -42.14
C GLN A 293 -16.54 1.13 -43.30
N PHE A 294 -16.55 -0.18 -43.02
CA PHE A 294 -16.54 -1.21 -44.05
C PHE A 294 -17.92 -1.78 -44.37
N GLY A 295 -18.89 -1.62 -43.48
CA GLY A 295 -20.28 -2.08 -43.65
C GLY A 295 -20.94 -1.55 -44.93
N PRO A 296 -20.94 -0.23 -45.17
CA PRO A 296 -21.53 0.34 -46.39
C PRO A 296 -20.86 -0.16 -47.68
N ILE A 297 -19.53 -0.27 -47.68
CA ILE A 297 -18.74 -0.74 -48.83
C ILE A 297 -19.08 -2.20 -49.16
N LEU A 298 -19.24 -3.04 -48.15
CA LEU A 298 -19.64 -4.44 -48.32
C LEU A 298 -21.03 -4.55 -48.96
N VAL A 299 -22.00 -3.75 -48.48
CA VAL A 299 -23.37 -3.78 -49.04
C VAL A 299 -23.38 -3.30 -50.48
N GLU A 300 -22.61 -2.25 -50.80
CA GLU A 300 -22.49 -1.73 -52.16
C GLU A 300 -21.92 -2.77 -53.13
N GLY A 301 -20.79 -3.40 -52.79
CA GLY A 301 -20.19 -4.44 -53.64
C GLY A 301 -21.10 -5.67 -53.83
N LEU A 302 -21.85 -6.08 -52.80
CA LEU A 302 -22.80 -7.19 -52.91
C LEU A 302 -24.00 -6.85 -53.81
N VAL A 303 -24.49 -5.61 -53.76
CA VAL A 303 -25.58 -5.13 -54.61
C VAL A 303 -25.16 -5.11 -56.08
N ASP A 304 -23.93 -4.69 -56.35
CA ASP A 304 -23.37 -4.66 -57.71
C ASP A 304 -23.22 -6.06 -58.30
N ILE A 305 -22.68 -7.02 -57.52
CA ILE A 305 -22.52 -8.41 -57.94
C ILE A 305 -23.87 -9.09 -58.17
N ALA A 306 -24.82 -8.91 -57.24
CA ALA A 306 -26.14 -9.54 -57.31
C ALA A 306 -27.11 -8.83 -58.27
N LYS A 307 -26.71 -7.68 -58.85
CA LYS A 307 -27.57 -6.77 -59.63
C LYS A 307 -28.90 -6.49 -58.93
N ALA A 308 -28.83 -6.25 -57.62
CA ALA A 308 -30.01 -6.11 -56.77
C ALA A 308 -30.67 -4.73 -56.91
N SER A 309 -31.99 -4.66 -56.73
CA SER A 309 -32.72 -3.38 -56.79
C SER A 309 -32.41 -2.47 -55.59
N ALA A 310 -32.60 -1.16 -55.75
CA ALA A 310 -32.37 -0.17 -54.70
C ALA A 310 -33.16 -0.46 -53.39
N ALA A 311 -34.36 -1.04 -53.50
CA ALA A 311 -35.14 -1.48 -52.34
C ALA A 311 -34.45 -2.60 -51.55
N ARG A 312 -33.70 -3.47 -52.23
CA ARG A 312 -32.97 -4.59 -51.63
C ARG A 312 -31.63 -4.11 -51.03
N LYS A 313 -30.98 -3.08 -51.62
CA LYS A 313 -29.85 -2.35 -51.03
C LYS A 313 -30.24 -1.76 -49.67
N LYS A 314 -31.31 -0.97 -49.64
CA LYS A 314 -31.80 -0.34 -48.39
C LYS A 314 -32.15 -1.36 -47.30
N LYS A 315 -32.80 -2.47 -47.68
CA LYS A 315 -33.11 -3.57 -46.74
C LYS A 315 -31.85 -4.30 -46.24
N ALA A 316 -30.80 -4.39 -47.05
CA ALA A 316 -29.51 -4.95 -46.66
C ALA A 316 -28.73 -3.99 -45.74
N GLU A 317 -28.75 -2.68 -45.99
CA GLU A 317 -28.18 -1.66 -45.10
C GLU A 317 -28.90 -1.64 -43.74
N GLU A 318 -30.24 -1.67 -43.74
CA GLU A 318 -31.06 -1.77 -42.52
C GLU A 318 -30.83 -3.12 -41.80
N GLY A 319 -30.68 -4.21 -42.54
CA GLY A 319 -30.38 -5.54 -42.00
C GLY A 319 -28.99 -5.61 -41.37
N LEU A 320 -27.99 -5.03 -42.03
CA LEU A 320 -26.64 -4.88 -41.51
C LEU A 320 -26.70 -4.01 -40.25
N MET A 321 -27.26 -2.81 -40.31
CA MET A 321 -27.47 -1.93 -39.15
C MET A 321 -28.26 -2.58 -38.01
N LYS A 322 -29.11 -3.59 -38.26
CA LYS A 322 -29.85 -4.33 -37.23
C LYS A 322 -29.07 -5.49 -36.63
N ILE A 323 -28.22 -6.16 -37.41
CA ILE A 323 -27.28 -7.18 -36.92
C ILE A 323 -26.19 -6.49 -36.10
N LEU A 324 -25.61 -5.45 -36.69
CA LEU A 324 -24.68 -4.54 -36.05
C LEU A 324 -25.34 -3.87 -34.86
N GLY A 325 -26.59 -3.43 -34.97
CA GLY A 325 -27.42 -2.88 -33.91
C GLY A 325 -27.72 -3.84 -32.78
N ARG A 326 -27.75 -5.16 -33.04
CA ARG A 326 -27.92 -6.20 -32.01
C ARG A 326 -26.61 -6.48 -31.28
N ASP A 327 -25.51 -6.57 -32.02
CA ASP A 327 -24.19 -6.77 -31.44
C ASP A 327 -23.71 -5.50 -30.72
N THR A 328 -23.97 -4.32 -31.29
CA THR A 328 -23.77 -3.01 -30.65
C THR A 328 -24.78 -2.76 -29.55
N SER A 329 -26.05 -3.12 -29.62
CA SER A 329 -26.97 -2.95 -28.47
C SER A 329 -26.66 -3.92 -27.33
N ALA A 330 -26.23 -5.14 -27.60
CA ALA A 330 -25.76 -6.07 -26.56
C ALA A 330 -24.43 -5.59 -25.97
N ALA A 331 -23.53 -5.10 -26.81
CA ALA A 331 -22.27 -4.49 -26.40
C ALA A 331 -22.47 -3.18 -25.64
N GLN A 332 -23.38 -2.32 -26.09
CA GLN A 332 -23.76 -1.05 -25.46
C GLN A 332 -24.48 -1.35 -24.16
N GLN A 333 -25.34 -2.36 -24.08
CA GLN A 333 -25.89 -2.82 -22.79
C GLN A 333 -24.79 -3.36 -21.87
N GLU A 334 -23.80 -4.10 -22.37
CA GLU A 334 -22.64 -4.50 -21.56
C GLU A 334 -21.80 -3.30 -21.10
N LEU A 335 -21.62 -2.30 -21.96
CA LEU A 335 -20.83 -1.09 -21.75
C LEU A 335 -21.57 -0.13 -20.82
N ASP A 336 -22.87 0.06 -20.99
CA ASP A 336 -23.79 0.82 -20.13
C ASP A 336 -23.97 0.12 -18.78
N VAL A 337 -24.03 -1.22 -18.71
CA VAL A 337 -24.00 -1.94 -17.42
C VAL A 337 -22.62 -1.81 -16.76
N ALA A 338 -21.54 -1.77 -17.54
CA ALA A 338 -20.19 -1.55 -17.02
C ALA A 338 -20.01 -0.09 -16.53
N HIS A 339 -20.54 0.89 -17.26
CA HIS A 339 -20.55 2.31 -16.94
C HIS A 339 -21.49 2.58 -15.76
N ALA A 340 -22.71 2.07 -15.75
CA ALA A 340 -23.61 2.17 -14.61
C ALA A 340 -23.05 1.46 -13.36
N LYS A 341 -22.26 0.40 -13.49
CA LYS A 341 -21.51 -0.17 -12.36
C LYS A 341 -20.29 0.66 -11.96
N LEU A 342 -19.64 1.33 -12.90
CA LEU A 342 -18.52 2.24 -12.65
C LEU A 342 -19.03 3.48 -11.93
N GLU A 343 -20.06 4.11 -12.47
CA GLU A 343 -20.82 5.22 -11.88
C GLU A 343 -21.45 4.81 -10.58
N ALA A 344 -22.03 3.61 -10.42
CA ALA A 344 -22.52 3.17 -9.11
C ALA A 344 -21.39 2.89 -8.11
N GLN A 345 -20.19 2.48 -8.55
CA GLN A 345 -19.03 2.34 -7.66
C GLN A 345 -18.38 3.68 -7.33
N GLN A 346 -18.37 4.60 -8.28
CA GLN A 346 -17.90 5.97 -8.09
C GLN A 346 -18.90 6.73 -7.22
N ALA A 347 -20.18 6.71 -7.55
CA ALA A 347 -21.28 7.29 -6.78
C ALA A 347 -21.50 6.60 -5.44
N ALA A 348 -21.28 5.29 -5.26
CA ALA A 348 -21.29 4.69 -3.91
C ALA A 348 -20.11 5.20 -3.09
N LYS A 349 -18.92 5.36 -3.70
CA LYS A 349 -17.78 6.02 -3.04
C LYS A 349 -18.02 7.51 -2.82
N GLN A 350 -18.79 8.16 -3.68
CA GLN A 350 -19.09 9.60 -3.62
C GLN A 350 -20.27 9.90 -2.69
N LEU A 351 -21.24 8.99 -2.55
CA LEU A 351 -22.32 9.00 -1.55
C LEU A 351 -21.77 8.62 -0.19
N GLU A 352 -20.88 7.63 -0.09
CA GLU A 352 -20.10 7.45 1.14
C GLU A 352 -19.32 8.72 1.48
N MET A 353 -18.73 9.43 0.51
CA MET A 353 -18.09 10.72 0.75
C MET A 353 -19.07 11.84 1.15
N ASN A 354 -20.25 11.91 0.53
CA ASN A 354 -21.23 13.00 0.73
C ASN A 354 -22.12 12.80 1.96
N ASP A 355 -22.51 11.55 2.29
CA ASP A 355 -23.19 11.23 3.55
C ASP A 355 -22.27 11.54 4.73
N LEU A 356 -20.96 11.33 4.57
CA LEU A 356 -19.95 11.77 5.53
C LEU A 356 -19.76 13.29 5.58
N GLU A 357 -19.94 14.03 4.47
CA GLU A 357 -19.97 15.50 4.50
C GLU A 357 -21.21 16.03 5.22
N ASN A 358 -22.37 15.44 5.00
CA ASN A 358 -23.62 15.82 5.67
C ASN A 358 -23.61 15.50 7.17
N ASP A 359 -23.02 14.38 7.58
CA ASP A 359 -22.84 14.06 9.01
C ASP A 359 -21.91 15.10 9.69
N LEU A 360 -20.86 15.55 8.99
CA LEU A 360 -19.95 16.60 9.47
C LEU A 360 -20.60 17.99 9.54
N GLU A 361 -21.49 18.34 8.60
CA GLU A 361 -22.25 19.59 8.65
C GLU A 361 -23.34 19.57 9.73
N SER A 362 -23.93 18.40 10.01
CA SER A 362 -24.92 18.25 11.08
C SER A 362 -24.31 18.32 12.49
N GLU A 363 -23.09 17.83 12.68
CA GLU A 363 -22.35 17.95 13.96
C GLU A 363 -21.67 19.31 14.16
N ALA A 364 -21.40 20.07 13.07
CA ALA A 364 -20.88 21.44 13.15
C ALA A 364 -21.96 22.51 13.40
N GLY A 365 -23.24 22.12 13.37
CA GLY A 365 -24.41 22.98 13.56
C GLY A 365 -25.00 23.02 14.98
N VAL A 366 -24.33 22.45 16.00
CA VAL A 366 -24.77 22.46 17.41
C VAL A 366 -23.73 23.08 18.33
#